data_AF-A0A3D1BB30-F1
#
_entry.id   AF-A0A3D1BB30-F1
#
_cell.length_a   1.000
_cell.length_b   1.000
_cell.length_c   1.000
_cell.angle_alpha   90.00
_cell.angle_beta   90.00
_cell.angle_gamma   90.00
#
_symmetry.space_group_name_H-M   'P 1'
#
loop_
_entity.id
_entity.type
_entity.pdbx_description
1 polymer ?
#
loop_
_entity_poly.entity_id
_entity_poly.type
_entity_poly.pdbx_seq_one_letter_code
_entity_poly.pdbx_strand_id
1 'polypeptide(L)'
;AHRLILAKSDLSIHHLLAPVLARTRSPQKAALETSSVELAAQMAKRGAGIAFQTRIGIEAELSAGSLVHLPLNDNGQVLSDLGVYVRSSRYLPVAVDAFVRALCE
;
A
#
# COMPACT_ATOMS: atom_id res chain seq x y z
N ALA A 1 -12.68 18.41 -4.93
CA ALA A 1 -11.62 17.49 -5.36
C ALA A 1 -10.66 17.29 -4.19
N HIS A 2 -10.28 16.05 -3.87
CA HIS A 2 -9.37 15.75 -2.76
C HIS A 2 -7.91 15.76 -3.24
N ARG A 3 -6.98 16.28 -2.43
CA ARG A 3 -5.53 16.22 -2.71
C ARG A 3 -5.06 14.78 -2.53
N LEU A 4 -4.47 14.19 -3.57
CA LEU A 4 -3.95 12.82 -3.53
C LEU A 4 -2.45 12.81 -3.27
N ILE A 5 -2.01 11.87 -2.44
CA ILE A 5 -0.61 11.51 -2.24
C ILE A 5 -0.42 10.15 -2.91
N LEU A 6 0.32 10.13 -4.02
CA LEU A 6 0.47 8.94 -4.86
C LEU A 6 1.84 8.29 -4.66
N ALA A 7 1.89 6.98 -4.86
CA ALA A 7 3.12 6.23 -4.86
C ALA A 7 3.86 6.37 -6.20
N LYS A 8 5.19 6.38 -6.15
CA LYS A 8 6.05 6.23 -7.33
C LYS A 8 6.04 4.77 -7.82
N SER A 9 6.46 4.57 -9.07
CA SER A 9 6.42 3.28 -9.77
C SER A 9 7.34 2.20 -9.19
N ASP A 10 8.19 2.52 -8.23
CA ASP A 10 8.99 1.54 -7.49
C ASP A 10 8.21 0.85 -6.36
N LEU A 11 7.02 1.34 -6.02
CA LEU A 11 6.13 0.71 -5.06
C LEU A 11 5.03 -0.10 -5.75
N SER A 12 4.73 -1.29 -5.23
CA SER A 12 3.66 -2.17 -5.76
C SER A 12 2.29 -1.47 -5.85
N ILE A 13 1.98 -0.63 -4.86
CA ILE A 13 0.69 0.08 -4.79
C ILE A 13 0.46 1.06 -5.96
N HIS A 14 1.53 1.59 -6.56
CA HIS A 14 1.42 2.39 -7.78
C HIS A 14 0.75 1.56 -8.90
N HIS A 15 1.23 0.34 -9.10
CA HIS A 15 0.73 -0.56 -10.13
C HIS A 15 -0.69 -1.06 -9.82
N LEU A 16 -1.01 -1.31 -8.55
CA LEU A 16 -2.37 -1.68 -8.12
C LEU A 16 -3.39 -0.57 -8.40
N LEU A 17 -2.99 0.70 -8.22
CA LEU A 17 -3.87 1.85 -8.40
C LEU A 17 -3.93 2.35 -9.84
N ALA A 18 -2.90 2.12 -10.66
CA ALA A 18 -2.87 2.54 -12.06
C ALA A 18 -4.17 2.26 -12.85
N PRO A 19 -4.75 1.03 -12.84
CA PRO A 19 -6.00 0.78 -13.54
C PRO A 19 -7.21 1.48 -12.90
N VAL A 20 -7.18 1.73 -11.59
CA VAL A 20 -8.25 2.47 -10.88
C VAL A 20 -8.23 3.93 -11.28
N LEU A 21 -7.06 4.56 -11.25
CA LEU A 21 -6.86 5.96 -11.61
C LEU A 21 -7.17 6.19 -13.09
N ALA A 22 -6.78 5.28 -13.99
CA ALA A 22 -7.06 5.41 -15.43
C ALA A 22 -8.56 5.42 -15.77
N ARG A 23 -9.40 4.79 -14.94
CA ARG A 23 -10.86 4.78 -15.10
C ARG A 23 -11.55 6.04 -14.55
N THR A 24 -10.84 6.89 -13.80
CA THR A 24 -11.45 8.09 -13.24
C THR A 24 -11.65 9.17 -14.33
N ARG A 25 -12.82 9.81 -14.33
CA ARG A 25 -13.19 10.84 -15.33
C ARG A 25 -12.30 12.10 -15.30
N SER A 26 -11.50 12.29 -14.25
CA SER A 26 -10.64 13.46 -14.10
C SER A 26 -9.28 13.01 -13.56
N PRO A 27 -8.20 13.12 -14.36
CA PRO A 27 -6.86 12.84 -13.87
C PRO A 27 -6.53 13.83 -12.74
N GLN A 28 -6.49 13.32 -11.51
CA GLN A 28 -6.11 14.11 -10.35
C GLN A 28 -4.59 14.28 -10.35
N LYS A 29 -4.11 15.51 -10.46
CA LYS A 29 -2.69 15.80 -10.26
C LYS A 29 -2.34 15.50 -8.80
N ALA A 30 -1.34 14.65 -8.59
CA ALA A 30 -0.85 14.35 -7.26
C ALA A 30 -0.36 15.63 -6.57
N ALA A 31 -0.75 15.83 -5.31
CA ALA A 31 -0.17 16.87 -4.46
C ALA A 31 1.26 16.49 -4.02
N LEU A 32 1.54 15.19 -3.95
CA LEU A 32 2.84 14.60 -3.64
C LEU A 32 2.95 13.23 -4.32
N GLU A 33 4.13 12.94 -4.89
CA GLU A 33 4.51 11.60 -5.33
C GLU A 33 5.76 11.14 -4.56
N THR A 34 5.68 9.97 -3.92
CA THR A 34 6.75 9.47 -3.06
C THR A 34 6.96 7.96 -3.21
N SER A 35 8.21 7.52 -3.04
CA SER A 35 8.59 6.11 -2.91
C SER A 35 8.72 5.66 -1.45
N SER A 36 8.41 6.55 -0.50
CA SER A 36 8.38 6.24 0.94
C SER A 36 6.94 6.12 1.44
N VAL A 37 6.60 4.90 1.91
CA VAL A 37 5.34 4.59 2.58
C VAL A 37 5.19 5.42 3.85
N GLU A 38 6.26 5.56 4.64
CA GLU A 38 6.25 6.36 5.87
C GLU A 38 5.95 7.84 5.60
N LEU A 39 6.59 8.43 4.59
CA LEU A 39 6.34 9.83 4.23
C LEU A 39 4.87 10.03 3.81
N ALA A 40 4.31 9.11 3.01
CA ALA A 40 2.91 9.19 2.61
C ALA A 40 1.95 9.17 3.82
N ALA A 41 2.19 8.26 4.77
CA ALA A 41 1.42 8.15 6.01
C ALA A 41 1.52 9.42 6.86
N GLN A 42 2.74 9.95 7.06
CA GLN A 42 2.95 11.19 7.82
C GLN A 42 2.25 12.39 7.19
N MET A 43 2.27 12.50 5.87
CA MET A 43 1.60 13.59 5.17
C MET A 43 0.08 13.48 5.25
N ALA A 44 -0.47 12.26 5.16
CA ALA A 44 -1.89 12.03 5.38
C ALA A 44 -2.31 12.38 6.83
N LYS A 45 -1.53 11.94 7.83
CA LYS A 45 -1.75 12.22 9.25
C LYS A 45 -1.73 13.72 9.57
N ARG A 46 -0.94 14.50 8.83
CA ARG A 46 -0.87 15.98 8.91
C ARG A 46 -1.97 16.70 8.11
N GLY A 47 -2.90 15.97 7.48
CA GLY A 47 -4.00 16.55 6.70
C GLY A 47 -3.59 17.08 5.32
N ALA A 48 -2.42 16.71 4.80
CA ALA A 48 -1.95 17.18 3.50
C ALA A 48 -2.75 16.57 2.33
N GLY A 49 -3.36 15.40 2.51
CA GLY A 49 -4.17 14.74 1.50
C GLY A 49 -4.56 13.31 1.86
N ILE A 50 -5.08 12.59 0.88
CA ILE A 50 -5.43 11.17 0.98
C ILE A 50 -4.26 10.37 0.40
N ALA A 51 -3.67 9.50 1.21
CA ALA A 51 -2.70 8.51 0.79
C ALA A 51 -3.38 7.15 0.56
N PHE A 52 -2.80 6.35 -0.33
CA PHE A 52 -3.26 4.99 -0.59
C PHE A 52 -2.24 4.00 -0.03
N GLN A 53 -2.67 3.15 0.90
CA GLN A 53 -1.82 2.19 1.61
C GLN A 53 -2.61 0.94 1.98
N THR A 54 -1.90 -0.14 2.28
CA THR A 54 -2.48 -1.28 2.99
C THR A 54 -2.72 -0.91 4.45
N ARG A 55 -3.41 -1.77 5.20
CA ARG A 55 -3.56 -1.59 6.66
C ARG A 55 -2.27 -1.89 7.42
N ILE A 56 -1.32 -2.55 6.76
CA ILE A 56 -0.04 -2.95 7.33
C ILE A 56 0.86 -1.71 7.44
N GLY A 57 1.43 -1.49 8.62
CA GLY A 57 2.32 -0.36 8.90
C GLY A 57 1.63 0.94 9.31
N ILE A 58 0.31 0.91 9.55
CA ILE A 58 -0.48 2.05 10.10
C ILE A 58 -1.40 1.61 11.26
N GLU A 59 -1.14 0.45 11.88
CA GLU A 59 -1.98 -0.16 12.90
C GLU A 59 -2.14 0.74 14.12
N ALA A 60 -1.06 1.41 14.53
CA ALA A 60 -1.08 2.37 15.64
C ALA A 60 -1.98 3.56 15.30
N GLU A 61 -1.88 4.11 14.10
CA GLU A 61 -2.72 5.22 13.65
C GLU A 61 -4.20 4.86 13.59
N LEU A 62 -4.50 3.64 13.12
CA LEU A 62 -5.87 3.09 13.08
C LEU A 62 -6.41 2.88 14.49
N SER A 63 -5.62 2.31 15.40
CA SER A 63 -6.01 2.12 16.81
C SER A 63 -6.20 3.45 17.53
N ALA A 64 -5.42 4.47 17.20
CA ALA A 64 -5.52 5.80 17.79
C ALA A 64 -6.63 6.68 17.15
N GLY A 65 -7.26 6.22 16.06
CA GLY A 65 -8.21 7.01 15.28
C GLY A 65 -7.60 8.24 14.57
N SER A 66 -6.27 8.31 14.51
CA SER A 66 -5.55 9.42 13.86
C SER A 66 -5.48 9.27 12.33
N LEU A 67 -5.73 8.06 11.82
CA LEU A 67 -6.04 7.77 10.43
C LEU A 67 -7.26 6.85 10.36
N VAL A 68 -7.99 6.94 9.25
CA VAL A 68 -9.07 6.02 8.90
C VAL A 68 -8.72 5.35 7.57
N HIS A 69 -8.78 4.02 7.54
CA HIS A 69 -8.61 3.26 6.31
C HIS A 69 -9.96 3.08 5.61
N LEU A 70 -10.04 3.54 4.35
CA LEU A 70 -11.22 3.39 3.51
C LEU A 70 -10.91 2.35 2.41
N PRO A 71 -11.58 1.18 2.40
CA PRO A 71 -11.33 0.16 1.38
C PRO A 71 -11.89 0.61 0.02
N LEU A 72 -11.13 0.36 -1.05
CA LEU A 72 -11.54 0.66 -2.42
C LEU A 72 -12.33 -0.51 -3.00
N ASN A 73 -13.67 -0.43 -2.93
CA ASN A 73 -14.58 -1.53 -3.31
C ASN A 73 -15.59 -1.16 -4.41
N ASP A 74 -15.67 0.11 -4.82
CA ASP A 74 -16.76 0.64 -5.68
C ASP A 74 -16.87 -0.04 -7.05
N ASN A 75 -15.78 -0.59 -7.60
CA ASN A 75 -15.75 -1.27 -8.89
C ASN A 75 -14.90 -2.55 -8.86
N GLY A 76 -15.07 -3.31 -7.77
CA GLY A 76 -14.20 -4.45 -7.45
C GLY A 76 -13.15 -4.08 -6.41
N GLN A 77 -12.66 -5.09 -5.71
CA GLN A 77 -11.70 -4.92 -4.63
C GLN A 77 -10.31 -4.64 -5.20
N VAL A 78 -9.60 -3.67 -4.61
CA VAL A 78 -8.16 -3.49 -4.80
C VAL A 78 -7.42 -4.24 -3.71
N LEU A 79 -6.85 -5.39 -4.07
CA LEU A 79 -6.12 -6.26 -3.15
C LEU A 79 -4.61 -6.18 -3.42
N SER A 80 -3.83 -6.23 -2.35
CA SER A 80 -2.38 -6.35 -2.41
C SER A 80 -1.99 -7.69 -1.84
N ASP A 81 -1.34 -8.52 -2.65
CA ASP A 81 -0.78 -9.78 -2.19
C ASP A 81 0.53 -9.51 -1.44
N LEU A 82 0.73 -10.24 -0.34
CA LEU A 82 1.98 -10.31 0.38
C LEU A 82 2.49 -11.74 0.27
N GLY A 83 3.70 -11.91 -0.25
CA GLY A 83 4.27 -13.22 -0.52
C GLY A 83 5.75 -13.29 -0.16
N VAL A 84 6.21 -14.52 0.08
CA VAL A 84 7.63 -14.81 0.25
C VAL A 84 8.21 -15.19 -1.12
N TYR A 85 9.26 -14.51 -1.53
CA TYR A 85 9.90 -14.72 -2.83
C TYR A 85 11.32 -15.27 -2.64
N VAL A 86 11.64 -16.34 -3.35
CA VAL A 86 12.96 -16.98 -3.35
C VAL A 86 13.49 -17.07 -4.78
N ARG A 87 14.81 -16.97 -4.95
CA ARG A 87 15.43 -17.11 -6.27
C ARG A 87 15.17 -18.51 -6.82
N SER A 88 14.77 -18.59 -8.09
CA SER A 88 14.64 -19.87 -8.78
C SER A 88 15.94 -20.68 -8.70
N SER A 89 15.80 -22.00 -8.54
CA SER A 89 16.90 -22.96 -8.41
C SER A 89 17.71 -22.90 -7.10
N ARG A 90 17.19 -22.28 -6.03
CA ARG A 90 17.72 -22.46 -4.67
C ARG A 90 16.77 -23.31 -3.83
N TYR A 91 17.35 -24.29 -3.12
CA TYR A 91 16.65 -24.94 -2.01
C TYR A 91 16.48 -23.93 -0.87
N LEU A 92 15.28 -23.87 -0.29
CA LEU A 92 15.01 -23.03 0.86
C LEU A 92 15.73 -23.61 2.09
N PRO A 93 16.65 -22.87 2.75
CA PRO A 93 17.31 -23.37 3.95
C PRO A 93 16.28 -23.71 5.03
N VAL A 94 16.52 -24.76 5.82
CA VAL A 94 15.57 -25.26 6.83
C VAL A 94 15.09 -24.16 7.79
N ALA A 95 15.98 -23.29 8.24
CA ALA A 95 15.61 -22.17 9.11
C ALA A 95 14.67 -21.17 8.43
N VAL A 96 14.84 -20.94 7.12
CA VAL A 96 13.97 -20.04 6.35
C VAL A 96 12.62 -20.71 6.09
N ASP A 97 12.59 -22.01 5.78
CA ASP A 97 11.34 -22.76 5.64
C ASP A 97 10.51 -22.74 6.94
N ALA A 98 11.17 -22.99 8.08
CA ALA A 98 10.52 -22.90 9.39
C ALA A 98 9.97 -21.49 9.66
N PHE A 99 10.73 -20.45 9.31
CA PHE A 99 10.29 -19.06 9.44
C PHE A 99 9.06 -18.75 8.56
N VAL A 100 9.08 -19.17 7.30
CA VAL A 100 7.95 -18.95 6.37
C VAL A 100 6.68 -19.63 6.87
N ARG A 101 6.79 -20.85 7.40
CA ARG A 101 5.64 -21.54 8.01
C ARG A 101 5.08 -20.78 9.21
N ALA A 102 5.97 -20.30 10.09
CA ALA A 102 5.58 -19.51 11.26
C ALA A 102 4.92 -18.16 10.91
N LEU A 103 5.20 -17.60 9.71
CA LEU A 103 4.52 -16.40 9.23
C LEU A 103 3.09 -16.66 8.73
N CYS A 104 2.73 -17.91 8.45
CA CYS A 104 1.41 -18.29 7.92
C CYS A 104 0.43 -18.79 9.00
N GLU A 105 0.89 -18.95 10.24
CA GLU A 105 0.08 -19.30 11.42
C GLU A 105 -0.50 -18.05 12.10
#